data_AF-A0A3L7NCE9-F1
#
_entry.id   AF-A0A3L7NCE9-F1
#
_cell.length_a   1.000
_cell.length_b   1.000
_cell.length_c   1.000
_cell.angle_alpha   90.00
_cell.angle_beta   90.00
_cell.angle_gamma   90.00
#
_symmetry.space_group_name_H-M   'P 1'
#
loop_
_entity.id
_entity.type
_entity.pdbx_description
1 polymer ?
#
loop_
_entity_poly.entity_id
_entity_poly.type
_entity_poly.pdbx_seq_one_letter_code
_entity_poly.pdbx_strand_id
1 'polypeptide(L)'
;HRVQAYCFRMCMSNAPSNRVPFPKPANYDEKRYELLFRNFEAGDLRFPMKPDMMPNGKTDTNNNCAFSTDYLGGNYKYPDGSYAEREAIVLDHEDYQKGLMWSLANHPRVPESIRQEMGQWGLPADEFVDNGNWPHQLYIREARRMVSDYVVTEADCRRTRLVEDSVGLGSYNMDSHNVRRFVTEDGFVQNEGDVQVSPGGPYLISYRSIIPAKGQVTNLSVPVCLSSSHIAYGSIRMEPVFMILGQSAATAAVQAMQSNFDLQTLPFGPLREQLLKDSQVLDLPPGIPVKEAISKKSVPGIVLDDAEATVTGAWARSSSAGKYVGVDYVHDSDLEKGEKSITWTIKAPSTGQFALRMSYSANPNRATNVPVTVTLNGQSSTQTVNQKLPPKIDGVFHSLGSFEMKNGDQITITISNAGTDGHVIADTVQLLLQP
;
A
#
# COMPACT_ATOMS: atom_id res chain seq x y z
N HIS A 1 12.68 14.31 4.03
CA HIS A 1 11.60 13.42 3.55
C HIS A 1 11.99 11.98 3.87
N ARG A 2 11.03 11.12 4.21
CA ARG A 2 11.28 9.70 4.54
C ARG A 2 10.80 8.85 3.37
N VAL A 3 11.58 7.84 2.99
CA VAL A 3 11.26 6.89 1.91
C VAL A 3 11.27 5.47 2.48
N GLN A 4 10.78 4.51 1.71
CA GLN A 4 10.73 3.10 2.10
C GLN A 4 12.10 2.61 2.59
N ALA A 5 12.12 1.85 3.69
CA ALA A 5 13.35 1.30 4.23
C ALA A 5 14.10 0.44 3.20
N TYR A 6 15.42 0.33 3.34
CA TYR A 6 16.25 -0.52 2.50
C TYR A 6 16.68 -1.77 3.27
N CYS A 7 17.00 -2.83 2.55
CA CYS A 7 17.60 -4.05 3.10
C CYS A 7 18.46 -4.74 2.05
N PHE A 8 19.25 -5.74 2.44
CA PHE A 8 19.80 -6.70 1.50
C PHE A 8 18.76 -7.80 1.26
N ARG A 9 18.42 -8.05 -0.01
CA ARG A 9 17.66 -9.24 -0.43
C ARG A 9 18.60 -10.44 -0.35
N MET A 10 18.73 -11.00 0.85
CA MET A 10 19.71 -12.04 1.13
C MET A 10 19.19 -13.42 0.73
N CYS A 11 20.08 -14.20 0.14
CA CYS A 11 19.89 -15.63 -0.04
C CYS A 11 20.37 -16.35 1.22
N MET A 12 19.60 -17.32 1.71
CA MET A 12 20.03 -18.25 2.74
C MET A 12 20.08 -19.67 2.17
N SER A 13 20.83 -20.55 2.82
CA SER A 13 20.78 -21.99 2.57
C SER A 13 20.69 -22.77 3.87
N ASN A 14 19.91 -23.85 3.84
CA ASN A 14 19.83 -24.85 4.92
C ASN A 14 20.50 -26.18 4.55
N ALA A 15 21.12 -26.28 3.37
CA ALA A 15 21.85 -27.47 2.95
C ALA A 15 23.20 -27.52 3.70
N PRO A 16 23.49 -28.56 4.52
CA PRO A 16 24.71 -28.57 5.33
C PRO A 16 26.02 -28.45 4.53
N SER A 17 26.05 -28.95 3.29
CA SER A 17 27.20 -28.84 2.39
C SER A 17 27.33 -27.47 1.71
N ASN A 18 26.29 -26.64 1.77
CA ASN A 18 26.24 -25.32 1.12
C ASN A 18 25.81 -24.22 2.11
N ARG A 19 26.20 -24.34 3.38
CA ARG A 19 25.79 -23.41 4.43
C ARG A 19 27.01 -22.89 5.19
N VAL A 20 27.26 -21.59 5.04
CA VAL A 20 28.22 -20.82 5.83
C VAL A 20 27.47 -20.16 6.98
N PRO A 21 27.90 -20.33 8.26
CA PRO A 21 27.27 -19.66 9.38
C PRO A 21 27.23 -18.14 9.22
N PHE A 22 26.18 -17.49 9.71
CA PHE A 22 26.09 -16.03 9.66
C PHE A 22 27.26 -15.38 10.43
N PRO A 23 28.00 -14.47 9.79
CA PRO A 23 29.13 -13.81 10.45
C PRO A 23 28.63 -12.88 11.55
N LYS A 24 29.35 -12.85 12.67
CA LYS A 24 29.18 -11.78 13.67
C LYS A 24 29.91 -10.53 13.16
N PRO A 25 29.24 -9.37 12.99
CA PRO A 25 29.91 -8.13 12.60
C PRO A 25 30.97 -7.72 13.63
N ALA A 26 32.08 -7.14 13.17
CA ALA A 26 33.15 -6.68 14.05
C ALA A 26 32.68 -5.54 14.98
N ASN A 27 31.76 -4.70 14.51
CA ASN A 27 31.13 -3.60 15.23
C ASN A 27 29.74 -3.97 15.79
N TYR A 28 29.47 -5.26 16.04
CA TYR A 28 28.20 -5.73 16.58
C TYR A 28 27.83 -4.97 17.87
N ASP A 29 26.68 -4.30 17.85
CA ASP A 29 26.07 -3.64 19.01
C ASP A 29 24.67 -4.19 19.24
N GLU A 30 24.49 -4.93 20.32
CA GLU A 30 23.22 -5.54 20.69
C GLU A 30 22.10 -4.51 20.90
N LYS A 31 22.43 -3.25 21.25
CA LYS A 31 21.45 -2.19 21.46
C LYS A 31 20.66 -1.86 20.20
N ARG A 32 21.22 -2.13 19.01
CA ARG A 32 20.51 -1.99 17.73
C ARG A 32 19.29 -2.91 17.62
N TYR A 33 19.28 -4.00 18.38
CA TYR A 33 18.24 -5.04 18.37
C TYR A 33 17.40 -5.04 19.66
N GLU A 34 17.50 -4.01 20.50
CA GLU A 34 16.76 -3.94 21.76
C GLU A 34 15.24 -4.08 21.55
N LEU A 35 14.69 -3.47 20.49
CA LEU A 35 13.28 -3.60 20.15
C LEU A 35 12.90 -5.02 19.72
N LEU A 36 13.79 -5.73 19.01
CA LEU A 36 13.57 -7.13 18.65
C LEU A 36 13.48 -7.98 19.92
N PHE A 37 14.41 -7.82 20.86
CA PHE A 37 14.42 -8.58 22.11
C PHE A 37 13.19 -8.30 22.95
N ARG A 38 12.80 -7.02 23.11
CA ARG A 38 11.58 -6.65 23.83
C ARG A 38 10.32 -7.19 23.18
N ASN A 39 10.28 -7.26 21.85
CA ASN A 39 9.14 -7.82 21.12
C ASN A 39 8.99 -9.34 21.40
N PHE A 40 10.11 -10.07 21.44
CA PHE A 40 10.10 -11.49 21.87
C PHE A 40 9.70 -11.65 23.34
N GLU A 41 10.23 -10.80 24.23
CA GLU A 41 9.91 -10.81 25.67
C GLU A 41 8.43 -10.47 25.94
N ALA A 42 7.82 -9.67 25.07
CA ALA A 42 6.38 -9.38 25.06
C ALA A 42 5.52 -10.51 24.46
N GLY A 43 6.14 -11.59 23.96
CA GLY A 43 5.46 -12.80 23.51
C GLY A 43 5.29 -12.94 21.99
N ASP A 44 5.85 -12.05 21.17
CA ASP A 44 5.82 -12.23 19.71
C ASP A 44 6.87 -13.25 19.25
N LEU A 45 6.47 -14.51 19.10
CA LEU A 45 7.34 -15.63 18.70
C LEU A 45 7.34 -15.88 17.18
N ARG A 46 6.92 -14.93 16.35
CA ARG A 46 6.95 -15.11 14.89
C ARG A 46 8.39 -15.02 14.38
N PHE A 47 8.71 -15.81 13.35
CA PHE A 47 10.01 -15.71 12.67
C PHE A 47 10.11 -14.36 11.92
N PRO A 48 11.05 -13.47 12.29
CA PRO A 48 11.03 -12.07 11.87
C PRO A 48 11.63 -11.86 10.48
N MET A 49 11.24 -12.69 9.52
CA MET A 49 11.56 -12.60 8.10
C MET A 49 10.68 -13.59 7.32
N LYS A 50 10.66 -13.45 6.00
CA LYS A 50 9.93 -14.36 5.11
C LYS A 50 10.93 -15.04 4.17
N PRO A 51 11.45 -16.23 4.51
CA PRO A 51 12.25 -17.02 3.59
C PRO A 51 11.32 -17.69 2.57
N ASP A 52 11.33 -17.22 1.33
CA ASP A 52 10.64 -17.89 0.23
C ASP A 52 11.61 -18.89 -0.42
N MET A 53 11.23 -20.18 -0.45
CA MET A 53 12.12 -21.23 -0.98
C MET A 53 12.33 -21.08 -2.49
N MET A 54 13.58 -21.21 -2.88
CA MET A 54 14.06 -21.26 -4.26
C MET A 54 14.69 -22.62 -4.55
N PRO A 55 14.90 -22.99 -5.83
CA PRO A 55 15.61 -24.21 -6.19
C PRO A 55 16.97 -24.36 -5.49
N ASN A 56 17.44 -25.60 -5.37
CA ASN A 56 18.75 -25.95 -4.77
C ASN A 56 18.89 -25.65 -3.27
N GLY A 57 17.78 -25.64 -2.51
CA GLY A 57 17.82 -25.46 -1.05
C GLY A 57 18.26 -24.06 -0.64
N LYS A 58 17.87 -23.06 -1.46
CA LYS A 58 18.16 -21.64 -1.26
C LYS A 58 16.88 -20.87 -1.00
N THR A 59 17.00 -19.61 -0.59
CA THR A 59 15.85 -18.73 -0.38
C THR A 59 15.99 -17.41 -1.12
N ASP A 60 14.87 -16.82 -1.47
CA ASP A 60 14.74 -15.37 -1.60
C ASP A 60 14.13 -14.85 -0.29
N THR A 61 14.92 -14.16 0.55
CA THR A 61 14.46 -13.78 1.89
C THR A 61 13.99 -12.34 1.93
N ASN A 62 12.75 -12.14 2.40
CA ASN A 62 12.16 -10.82 2.58
C ASN A 62 12.02 -10.39 4.05
N ASN A 63 11.80 -9.09 4.22
CA ASN A 63 11.31 -8.50 5.45
C ASN A 63 9.92 -9.05 5.79
N ASN A 64 9.66 -9.31 7.08
CA ASN A 64 8.33 -9.64 7.59
C ASN A 64 8.20 -9.27 9.07
N CYS A 65 6.98 -9.08 9.56
CA CYS A 65 6.70 -8.69 10.94
C CYS A 65 7.23 -7.27 11.31
N ALA A 66 7.18 -6.91 12.60
CA ALA A 66 7.40 -5.54 13.07
C ALA A 66 8.89 -5.13 13.10
N PHE A 67 9.81 -6.06 13.39
CA PHE A 67 11.24 -5.84 13.38
C PHE A 67 11.89 -6.93 12.55
N SER A 68 12.60 -6.56 11.48
CA SER A 68 13.12 -7.51 10.49
C SER A 68 14.23 -6.86 9.64
N THR A 69 14.51 -7.39 8.46
CA THR A 69 15.64 -7.00 7.61
C THR A 69 15.56 -5.57 7.08
N ASP A 70 14.38 -4.97 7.01
CA ASP A 70 14.27 -3.55 6.66
C ASP A 70 14.83 -2.66 7.77
N TYR A 71 15.88 -1.92 7.42
CA TYR A 71 16.54 -1.02 8.35
C TYR A 71 15.88 0.36 8.36
N LEU A 72 14.73 0.46 9.04
CA LEU A 72 13.93 1.69 9.10
C LEU A 72 14.77 2.87 9.62
N GLY A 73 14.89 3.90 8.79
CA GLY A 73 15.62 5.13 9.10
C GLY A 73 17.10 5.14 8.73
N GLY A 74 17.70 3.97 8.48
CA GLY A 74 19.11 3.87 8.07
C GLY A 74 19.37 4.49 6.70
N ASN A 75 18.34 4.56 5.85
CA ASN A 75 18.44 4.97 4.46
C ASN A 75 18.16 6.46 4.19
N TYR A 76 17.72 7.24 5.18
CA TYR A 76 17.18 8.59 4.92
C TYR A 76 18.14 9.56 4.23
N LYS A 77 19.44 9.43 4.49
CA LYS A 77 20.46 10.28 3.86
C LYS A 77 20.89 9.77 2.48
N TYR A 78 20.55 8.54 2.11
CA TYR A 78 21.01 7.92 0.87
C TYR A 78 20.62 8.70 -0.40
N PRO A 79 19.36 9.20 -0.56
CA PRO A 79 18.97 9.88 -1.79
C PRO A 79 19.82 11.12 -2.08
N ASP A 80 20.18 11.87 -1.05
CA ASP A 80 20.91 13.14 -1.16
C ASP A 80 22.40 13.07 -0.80
N GLY A 81 22.87 11.92 -0.31
CA GLY A 81 24.25 11.71 0.08
C GLY A 81 25.21 11.70 -1.10
N SER A 82 26.45 12.12 -0.81
CA SER A 82 27.63 11.90 -1.65
C SER A 82 27.91 10.40 -1.85
N TYR A 83 28.82 10.08 -2.78
CA TYR A 83 29.24 8.69 -2.98
C TYR A 83 29.78 8.04 -1.70
N ALA A 84 30.62 8.77 -0.94
CA ALA A 84 31.17 8.28 0.33
C ALA A 84 30.07 8.08 1.39
N GLU A 85 29.09 8.98 1.48
CA GLU A 85 27.96 8.81 2.41
C GLU A 85 27.08 7.62 2.01
N ARG A 86 26.84 7.40 0.71
CA ARG A 86 26.08 6.25 0.22
C ARG A 86 26.79 4.94 0.52
N GLU A 87 28.12 4.88 0.32
CA GLU A 87 28.93 3.72 0.66
C GLU A 87 28.90 3.42 2.17
N ALA A 88 29.06 4.44 3.01
CA ALA A 88 28.94 4.30 4.46
C ALA A 88 27.55 3.78 4.88
N ILE A 89 26.48 4.25 4.23
CA ILE A 89 25.12 3.76 4.48
C ILE A 89 24.97 2.29 4.07
N VAL A 90 25.54 1.89 2.92
CA VAL A 90 25.49 0.50 2.45
C VAL A 90 26.20 -0.43 3.45
N LEU A 91 27.39 -0.04 3.92
CA LEU A 91 28.13 -0.80 4.95
C LEU A 91 27.35 -0.89 6.26
N ASP A 92 26.73 0.20 6.71
CA ASP A 92 25.91 0.18 7.93
C ASP A 92 24.67 -0.73 7.82
N HIS A 93 24.06 -0.85 6.63
CA HIS A 93 22.97 -1.81 6.39
C HIS A 93 23.48 -3.26 6.37
N GLU A 94 24.68 -3.49 5.85
CA GLU A 94 25.30 -4.81 5.86
C GLU A 94 25.58 -5.25 7.30
N ASP A 95 26.20 -4.38 8.10
CA ASP A 95 26.46 -4.63 9.52
C ASP A 95 25.17 -4.84 10.31
N TYR A 96 24.15 -4.02 10.06
CA TYR A 96 22.83 -4.17 10.67
C TYR A 96 22.25 -5.55 10.40
N GLN A 97 22.21 -5.98 9.13
CA GLN A 97 21.53 -7.21 8.75
C GLN A 97 22.34 -8.44 9.13
N LYS A 98 23.67 -8.43 9.00
CA LYS A 98 24.55 -9.49 9.53
C LYS A 98 24.39 -9.64 11.05
N GLY A 99 24.36 -8.53 11.78
CA GLY A 99 24.16 -8.57 13.23
C GLY A 99 22.75 -9.02 13.62
N LEU A 100 21.72 -8.73 12.80
CA LEU A 100 20.37 -9.27 13.01
C LEU A 100 20.38 -10.78 12.86
N MET A 101 20.99 -11.31 11.79
CA MET A 101 21.05 -12.75 11.54
C MET A 101 21.82 -13.47 12.65
N TRP A 102 22.96 -12.90 13.06
CA TRP A 102 23.74 -13.42 14.17
C TRP A 102 22.95 -13.41 15.48
N SER A 103 22.24 -12.32 15.78
CA SER A 103 21.42 -12.21 17.00
C SER A 103 20.33 -13.28 17.04
N LEU A 104 19.61 -13.47 15.92
CA LEU A 104 18.55 -14.46 15.82
C LEU A 104 19.04 -15.89 16.03
N ALA A 105 20.26 -16.21 15.59
CA ALA A 105 20.85 -17.53 15.79
C ALA A 105 21.51 -17.73 17.16
N ASN A 106 22.00 -16.68 17.84
CA ASN A 106 22.94 -16.83 18.95
C ASN A 106 22.56 -16.08 20.25
N HIS A 107 21.75 -15.03 20.19
CA HIS A 107 21.59 -14.13 21.34
C HIS A 107 20.68 -14.76 22.42
N PRO A 108 21.05 -14.71 23.72
CA PRO A 108 20.30 -15.37 24.79
C PRO A 108 18.88 -14.83 24.99
N ARG A 109 18.63 -13.55 24.67
CA ARG A 109 17.29 -12.92 24.73
C ARG A 109 16.36 -13.28 23.57
N VAL A 110 16.87 -13.95 22.52
CA VAL A 110 16.02 -14.53 21.47
C VAL A 110 15.44 -15.85 21.98
N PRO A 111 14.17 -16.21 21.73
CA PRO A 111 13.62 -17.49 22.16
C PRO A 111 14.40 -18.69 21.59
N GLU A 112 14.51 -19.77 22.36
CA GLU A 112 15.25 -20.96 21.94
C GLU A 112 14.70 -21.57 20.65
N SER A 113 13.38 -21.57 20.46
CA SER A 113 12.75 -22.04 19.22
C SER A 113 13.22 -21.25 17.99
N ILE A 114 13.33 -19.93 18.11
CA ILE A 114 13.80 -19.06 17.03
C ILE A 114 15.29 -19.26 16.77
N ARG A 115 16.11 -19.40 17.82
CA ARG A 115 17.54 -19.73 17.66
C ARG A 115 17.75 -21.06 16.95
N GLN A 116 16.99 -22.09 17.32
CA GLN A 116 17.07 -23.40 16.70
C GLN A 116 16.65 -23.37 15.23
N GLU A 117 15.57 -22.66 14.91
CA GLU A 117 15.11 -22.46 13.54
C GLU A 117 16.15 -21.67 12.72
N MET A 118 16.63 -20.55 13.24
CA MET A 118 17.62 -19.71 12.57
C MET A 118 18.96 -20.43 12.41
N GLY A 119 19.36 -21.26 13.37
CA GLY A 119 20.58 -22.08 13.32
C GLY A 119 20.58 -23.14 12.21
N GLN A 120 19.42 -23.42 11.60
CA GLN A 120 19.35 -24.25 10.38
C GLN A 120 19.80 -23.49 9.13
N TRP A 121 19.79 -22.17 9.17
CA TRP A 121 20.11 -21.31 8.04
C TRP A 121 21.52 -20.73 8.15
N GLY A 122 22.06 -20.36 7.00
CA GLY A 122 23.31 -19.63 6.85
C GLY A 122 23.37 -19.00 5.47
N LEU A 123 24.50 -18.37 5.14
CA LEU A 123 24.77 -17.90 3.79
C LEU A 123 25.08 -19.09 2.87
N PRO A 124 24.62 -19.09 1.62
CA PRO A 124 25.00 -20.09 0.62
C PRO A 124 26.51 -20.03 0.35
N ALA A 125 27.22 -21.16 0.46
CA ALA A 125 28.68 -21.21 0.27
C ALA A 125 29.12 -20.96 -1.18
N ASP A 126 28.20 -21.16 -2.13
CA ASP A 126 28.43 -21.07 -3.57
C ASP A 126 27.97 -19.75 -4.22
N GLU A 127 27.31 -18.85 -3.48
CA GLU A 127 26.94 -17.52 -3.97
C GLU A 127 27.88 -16.45 -3.40
N PHE A 128 28.14 -15.40 -4.17
CA PHE A 128 28.95 -14.24 -3.75
C PHE A 128 30.28 -14.63 -3.09
N VAL A 129 30.95 -15.64 -3.67
CA VAL A 129 32.17 -16.24 -3.11
C VAL A 129 33.34 -15.25 -2.99
N ASP A 130 33.27 -14.15 -3.74
CA ASP A 130 34.21 -13.04 -3.74
C ASP A 130 33.89 -11.97 -2.67
N ASN A 131 32.75 -12.07 -1.97
CA ASN A 131 32.26 -11.10 -0.99
C ASN A 131 31.82 -11.76 0.33
N GLY A 132 32.52 -12.83 0.74
CA GLY A 132 32.20 -13.55 1.98
C GLY A 132 30.77 -14.10 2.01
N ASN A 133 30.27 -14.50 0.84
CA ASN A 133 28.91 -15.02 0.61
C ASN A 133 27.78 -14.01 0.87
N TRP A 134 28.10 -12.72 0.92
CA TRP A 134 27.12 -11.64 1.11
C TRP A 134 26.74 -10.97 -0.22
N PRO A 135 25.45 -10.65 -0.45
CA PRO A 135 25.03 -9.98 -1.68
C PRO A 135 25.71 -8.60 -1.87
N HIS A 136 26.06 -8.27 -3.11
CA HIS A 136 26.78 -7.04 -3.45
C HIS A 136 25.94 -5.76 -3.36
N GLN A 137 24.63 -5.85 -3.56
CA GLN A 137 23.78 -4.68 -3.74
C GLN A 137 22.75 -4.53 -2.62
N LEU A 138 22.72 -3.34 -2.03
CA LEU A 138 21.64 -2.89 -1.18
C LEU A 138 20.38 -2.67 -2.02
N TYR A 139 19.25 -3.20 -1.58
CA TYR A 139 17.98 -3.03 -2.27
C TYR A 139 17.39 -1.64 -2.01
N ILE A 140 17.71 -0.72 -2.93
CA ILE A 140 17.24 0.66 -2.92
C ILE A 140 15.87 0.71 -3.58
N ARG A 141 14.81 0.71 -2.77
CA ARG A 141 13.42 0.70 -3.27
C ARG A 141 12.99 2.02 -3.89
N GLU A 142 13.47 3.13 -3.35
CA GLU A 142 13.07 4.48 -3.75
C GLU A 142 14.18 5.48 -3.42
N ALA A 143 14.49 6.38 -4.35
CA ALA A 143 15.42 7.49 -4.15
C ALA A 143 14.92 8.74 -4.89
N ARG A 144 15.83 9.59 -5.39
CA ARG A 144 15.48 10.78 -6.18
C ARG A 144 14.68 10.37 -7.43
N ARG A 145 13.60 11.10 -7.68
CA ARG A 145 12.78 11.00 -8.88
C ARG A 145 12.72 12.34 -9.58
N MET A 146 12.55 12.29 -10.89
CA MET A 146 12.26 13.46 -11.71
C MET A 146 10.88 14.02 -11.36
N VAL A 147 10.70 15.33 -11.47
CA VAL A 147 9.38 15.98 -11.50
C VAL A 147 9.17 16.52 -12.90
N SER A 148 8.11 16.08 -13.57
CA SER A 148 7.78 16.46 -14.95
C SER A 148 6.40 17.12 -15.04
N ASP A 149 5.98 17.47 -16.26
CA ASP A 149 4.64 17.99 -16.57
C ASP A 149 3.52 17.00 -16.24
N TYR A 150 3.87 15.71 -16.11
CA TYR A 150 2.97 14.69 -15.58
C TYR A 150 3.63 13.90 -14.46
N VAL A 151 3.06 14.01 -13.26
CA VAL A 151 3.43 13.18 -12.11
C VAL A 151 2.39 12.07 -12.01
N VAL A 152 2.81 10.81 -12.12
CA VAL A 152 1.91 9.66 -11.87
C VAL A 152 1.60 9.61 -10.37
N THR A 153 0.33 9.43 -10.02
CA THR A 153 -0.19 9.48 -8.65
C THR A 153 -1.13 8.31 -8.40
N GLU A 154 -1.59 8.16 -7.16
CA GLU A 154 -2.60 7.18 -6.79
C GLU A 154 -3.87 7.30 -7.65
N ALA A 155 -4.22 8.50 -8.14
CA ALA A 155 -5.36 8.70 -9.02
C ALA A 155 -5.23 7.92 -10.34
N ASP A 156 -4.01 7.79 -10.86
CA ASP A 156 -3.75 6.98 -12.05
C ASP A 156 -3.83 5.50 -11.70
N CYS A 157 -3.17 5.09 -10.60
CA CYS A 157 -3.18 3.70 -10.14
C CYS A 157 -4.61 3.18 -9.89
N ARG A 158 -5.50 4.05 -9.39
CA ARG A 158 -6.92 3.76 -9.16
C ARG A 158 -7.82 4.01 -10.37
N ARG A 159 -7.27 4.51 -11.49
CA ARG A 159 -7.99 4.89 -12.70
C ARG A 159 -9.10 5.93 -12.48
N THR A 160 -8.95 6.79 -11.47
CA THR A 160 -9.80 7.99 -11.30
C THR A 160 -9.31 9.15 -12.16
N ARG A 161 -8.10 9.02 -12.72
CA ARG A 161 -7.52 9.84 -13.79
C ARG A 161 -6.98 8.91 -14.87
N LEU A 162 -7.24 9.23 -16.14
CA LEU A 162 -6.74 8.49 -17.30
C LEU A 162 -5.88 9.40 -18.17
N VAL A 163 -4.95 8.79 -18.90
CA VAL A 163 -4.09 9.47 -19.87
C VAL A 163 -4.37 8.98 -21.28
N GLU A 164 -4.16 9.85 -22.25
CA GLU A 164 -4.28 9.55 -23.67
C GLU A 164 -2.92 9.19 -24.30
N ASP A 165 -1.83 9.49 -23.59
CA ASP A 165 -0.45 9.32 -24.02
C ASP A 165 0.26 8.15 -23.34
N SER A 166 -0.43 7.01 -23.22
CA SER A 166 0.09 5.81 -22.54
C SER A 166 1.29 5.19 -23.26
N VAL A 167 2.36 4.92 -22.52
CA VAL A 167 3.58 4.21 -23.00
C VAL A 167 3.86 2.95 -22.20
N GLY A 168 2.85 2.42 -21.52
CA GLY A 168 2.99 1.22 -20.70
C GLY A 168 1.92 1.16 -19.63
N LEU A 169 1.73 -0.04 -19.07
CA LEU A 169 0.78 -0.27 -18.00
C LEU A 169 1.53 -0.78 -16.76
N GLY A 170 1.14 -0.26 -15.60
CA GLY A 170 1.49 -0.84 -14.30
C GLY A 170 0.30 -1.60 -13.73
N SER A 171 0.53 -2.58 -12.86
CA SER A 171 -0.56 -3.37 -12.25
C SER A 171 -0.26 -3.91 -10.86
N TYR A 172 0.96 -3.69 -10.37
CA TYR A 172 1.39 -4.16 -9.05
C TYR A 172 0.67 -3.40 -7.94
N ASN A 173 0.66 -3.95 -6.73
CA ASN A 173 0.13 -3.23 -5.57
C ASN A 173 0.84 -1.89 -5.41
N MET A 174 0.13 -0.87 -4.94
CA MET A 174 0.78 0.31 -4.36
C MET A 174 1.43 -0.17 -3.06
N ASP A 175 2.68 -0.60 -3.19
CA ASP A 175 3.48 -1.28 -2.19
C ASP A 175 4.56 -0.34 -1.63
N SER A 176 4.36 0.01 -0.37
CA SER A 176 5.30 0.76 0.44
C SER A 176 5.66 -0.01 1.68
N HIS A 177 6.96 -0.20 1.92
CA HIS A 177 7.45 -0.69 3.20
C HIS A 177 7.45 0.43 4.25
N ASN A 178 7.42 0.04 5.52
CA ASN A 178 7.58 0.97 6.64
C ASN A 178 8.75 1.94 6.45
N VAL A 179 8.48 3.23 6.66
CA VAL A 179 9.47 4.30 6.50
C VAL A 179 10.09 4.69 7.83
N ARG A 180 9.37 4.55 8.95
CA ARG A 180 9.86 4.94 10.28
C ARG A 180 9.25 4.13 11.41
N ARG A 181 9.86 4.28 12.59
CA ARG A 181 9.27 3.94 13.89
C ARG A 181 9.04 5.21 14.69
N PHE A 182 8.00 5.23 15.52
CA PHE A 182 7.75 6.29 16.49
C PHE A 182 7.16 5.70 17.77
N VAL A 183 7.26 6.45 18.87
CA VAL A 183 6.66 6.07 20.16
C VAL A 183 5.29 6.72 20.24
N THR A 184 4.26 5.91 20.52
CA THR A 184 2.88 6.38 20.72
C THR A 184 2.72 7.04 22.09
N GLU A 185 1.63 7.76 22.29
CA GLU A 185 1.33 8.42 23.58
C GLU A 185 1.23 7.42 24.74
N ASP A 186 0.79 6.19 24.45
CA ASP A 186 0.70 5.08 25.40
C ASP A 186 2.06 4.40 25.69
N GLY A 187 3.15 4.89 25.09
CA GLY A 187 4.51 4.38 25.32
C GLY A 187 4.90 3.16 24.49
N PHE A 188 4.09 2.76 23.50
CA PHE A 188 4.42 1.66 22.58
C PHE A 188 5.22 2.15 21.38
N VAL A 189 5.99 1.27 20.75
CA VAL A 189 6.65 1.57 19.47
C VAL A 189 5.76 1.09 18.33
N GLN A 190 5.49 1.96 17.37
CA GLN A 190 4.70 1.66 16.18
C GLN A 190 5.50 1.97 14.92
N ASN A 191 5.37 1.11 13.91
CA ASN A 191 5.89 1.36 12.57
C ASN A 191 4.87 2.14 11.75
N GLU A 192 5.34 3.01 10.86
CA GLU A 192 4.50 3.78 9.93
C GLU A 192 5.05 3.68 8.51
N GLY A 193 4.14 3.79 7.53
CA GLY A 193 4.45 3.93 6.12
C GLY A 193 4.24 2.66 5.30
N ASP A 194 3.81 1.57 5.93
CA ASP A 194 3.41 0.36 5.21
C ASP A 194 2.09 0.56 4.48
N VAL A 195 2.09 0.33 3.17
CA VAL A 195 0.91 0.42 2.31
C VAL A 195 0.97 -0.77 1.36
N GLN A 196 -0.08 -1.60 1.31
CA GLN A 196 -0.17 -2.75 0.41
C GLN A 196 -1.54 -2.78 -0.26
N VAL A 197 -1.81 -1.80 -1.11
CA VAL A 197 -3.15 -1.61 -1.69
C VAL A 197 -3.16 -1.96 -3.17
N SER A 198 -4.04 -2.88 -3.56
CA SER A 198 -4.18 -3.26 -4.96
C SER A 198 -4.77 -2.13 -5.82
N PRO A 199 -4.21 -1.83 -7.01
CA PRO A 199 -4.83 -0.93 -7.99
C PRO A 199 -6.11 -1.52 -8.61
N GLY A 200 -6.43 -2.79 -8.33
CA GLY A 200 -7.63 -3.46 -8.83
C GLY A 200 -7.60 -3.72 -10.34
N GLY A 201 -6.42 -3.92 -10.91
CA GLY A 201 -6.21 -4.07 -12.35
C GLY A 201 -5.10 -3.13 -12.84
N PRO A 202 -4.70 -3.25 -14.12
CA PRO A 202 -3.67 -2.39 -14.66
C PRO A 202 -4.14 -0.94 -14.81
N TYR A 203 -3.18 -0.01 -14.86
CA TYR A 203 -3.38 1.41 -15.06
C TYR A 203 -2.37 1.94 -16.08
N LEU A 204 -2.71 3.06 -16.71
CA LEU A 204 -1.93 3.67 -17.79
C LEU A 204 -0.77 4.52 -17.23
N ILE A 205 0.39 4.49 -17.88
CA ILE A 205 1.55 5.31 -17.56
C ILE A 205 1.80 6.30 -18.70
N SER A 206 1.72 7.59 -18.40
CA SER A 206 1.87 8.67 -19.38
C SER A 206 3.31 8.80 -19.89
N TYR A 207 3.49 9.04 -21.20
CA TYR A 207 4.76 9.39 -21.81
C TYR A 207 5.45 10.57 -21.11
N ARG A 208 4.67 11.59 -20.75
CA ARG A 208 5.17 12.78 -20.04
C ARG A 208 5.82 12.46 -18.69
N SER A 209 5.49 11.32 -18.07
CA SER A 209 6.11 10.93 -16.79
C SER A 209 7.54 10.44 -16.92
N ILE A 210 7.96 9.99 -18.11
CA ILE A 210 9.31 9.44 -18.36
C ILE A 210 10.23 10.43 -19.11
N ILE A 211 9.83 11.68 -19.27
CA ILE A 211 10.67 12.76 -19.83
C ILE A 211 10.62 14.00 -18.92
N PRO A 212 11.62 14.89 -18.95
CA PRO A 212 11.62 16.14 -18.18
C PRO A 212 10.47 17.08 -18.56
N ALA A 213 10.14 17.98 -17.63
CA ALA A 213 9.14 19.02 -17.88
C ALA A 213 9.55 19.93 -19.04
N LYS A 214 8.57 20.50 -19.74
CA LYS A 214 8.81 21.46 -20.81
C LYS A 214 9.68 22.63 -20.32
N GLY A 215 10.68 22.99 -21.12
CA GLY A 215 11.65 24.04 -20.79
C GLY A 215 12.83 23.57 -19.94
N GLN A 216 12.87 22.29 -19.55
CA GLN A 216 14.08 21.62 -19.08
C GLN A 216 14.79 20.91 -20.24
N VAL A 217 15.84 20.14 -19.93
CA VAL A 217 16.62 19.37 -20.92
C VAL A 217 15.71 18.56 -21.86
N THR A 218 15.90 18.74 -23.16
CA THR A 218 14.93 18.32 -24.19
C THR A 218 15.18 16.94 -24.79
N ASN A 219 16.35 16.36 -24.50
CA ASN A 219 16.87 15.13 -25.07
C ASN A 219 17.19 14.04 -24.03
N LEU A 220 16.55 14.09 -22.86
CA LEU A 220 16.69 13.10 -21.78
C LEU A 220 15.40 12.32 -21.60
N SER A 221 15.51 11.00 -21.47
CA SER A 221 14.43 10.11 -21.02
C SER A 221 14.82 9.43 -19.71
N VAL A 222 13.88 9.33 -18.77
CA VAL A 222 14.08 8.81 -17.40
C VAL A 222 13.04 7.72 -17.09
N PRO A 223 13.21 6.48 -17.60
CA PRO A 223 12.21 5.42 -17.44
C PRO A 223 12.18 4.77 -16.04
N VAL A 224 13.24 4.92 -15.24
CA VAL A 224 13.37 4.32 -13.90
C VAL A 224 13.06 5.33 -12.81
N CYS A 225 13.81 6.43 -12.74
CA CYS A 225 13.56 7.53 -11.80
C CYS A 225 12.43 8.47 -12.29
N LEU A 226 11.40 7.89 -12.93
CA LEU A 226 10.32 8.60 -13.59
C LEU A 226 9.51 9.48 -12.62
N SER A 227 8.71 10.38 -13.18
CA SER A 227 7.92 11.30 -12.41
C SER A 227 6.69 10.65 -11.80
N SER A 228 6.74 10.44 -10.49
CA SER A 228 5.71 9.73 -9.73
C SER A 228 5.68 10.18 -8.27
N SER A 229 4.50 10.11 -7.65
CA SER A 229 4.34 10.22 -6.21
C SER A 229 4.93 9.00 -5.49
N HIS A 230 5.19 9.12 -4.20
CA HIS A 230 5.67 8.01 -3.37
C HIS A 230 4.77 6.76 -3.48
N ILE A 231 3.45 6.97 -3.40
CA ILE A 231 2.44 5.91 -3.43
C ILE A 231 2.38 5.23 -4.81
N ALA A 232 2.34 6.00 -5.89
CA ALA A 232 2.29 5.43 -7.23
C ALA A 232 3.59 4.73 -7.61
N TYR A 233 4.74 5.25 -7.18
CA TYR A 233 6.02 4.63 -7.43
C TYR A 233 6.13 3.24 -6.78
N GLY A 234 5.48 3.02 -5.63
CA GLY A 234 5.35 1.70 -5.01
C GLY A 234 4.75 0.63 -5.93
N SER A 235 3.95 1.05 -6.92
CA SER A 235 3.36 0.16 -7.93
C SER A 235 4.12 0.14 -9.25
N ILE A 236 4.61 1.29 -9.72
CA ILE A 236 5.23 1.42 -11.06
C ILE A 236 6.62 0.79 -11.10
N ARG A 237 7.34 0.75 -9.98
CA ARG A 237 8.78 0.41 -9.90
C ARG A 237 9.15 -1.06 -10.16
N MET A 238 8.26 -1.84 -10.76
CA MET A 238 8.50 -3.26 -11.03
C MET A 238 9.35 -3.44 -12.29
N GLU A 239 10.25 -4.42 -12.29
CA GLU A 239 11.19 -4.69 -13.38
C GLU A 239 10.49 -4.84 -14.74
N PRO A 240 9.37 -5.57 -14.89
CA PRO A 240 8.66 -5.66 -16.17
C PRO A 240 8.19 -4.29 -16.68
N VAL A 241 7.76 -3.41 -15.77
CA VAL A 241 7.31 -2.06 -16.14
C VAL A 241 8.50 -1.21 -16.57
N PHE A 242 9.63 -1.25 -15.86
CA PHE A 242 10.84 -0.55 -16.27
C PHE A 242 11.37 -1.01 -17.64
N MET A 243 11.29 -2.31 -17.94
CA MET A 243 11.64 -2.83 -19.27
C MET A 243 10.76 -2.22 -20.37
N ILE A 244 9.43 -2.17 -20.15
CA ILE A 244 8.45 -1.57 -21.07
C ILE A 244 8.71 -0.06 -21.26
N LEU A 245 8.94 0.66 -20.17
CA LEU A 245 9.24 2.09 -20.22
C LEU A 245 10.60 2.35 -20.90
N GLY A 246 11.57 1.46 -20.72
CA GLY A 246 12.86 1.49 -21.41
C GLY A 246 12.72 1.35 -22.93
N GLN A 247 11.91 0.38 -23.39
CA GLN A 247 11.57 0.24 -24.81
C GLN A 247 10.90 1.51 -25.34
N SER A 248 9.92 2.03 -24.61
CA SER A 248 9.18 3.22 -25.03
C SER A 248 10.05 4.46 -25.12
N ALA A 249 10.95 4.65 -24.14
CA ALA A 249 11.93 5.71 -24.13
C ALA A 249 12.88 5.63 -25.35
N ALA A 250 13.38 4.43 -25.66
CA ALA A 250 14.27 4.22 -26.81
C ALA A 250 13.57 4.51 -28.14
N THR A 251 12.34 4.02 -28.33
CA THR A 251 11.54 4.31 -29.55
C THR A 251 11.30 5.80 -29.71
N ALA A 252 10.91 6.50 -28.64
CA ALA A 252 10.71 7.94 -28.67
C ALA A 252 12.00 8.70 -29.01
N ALA A 253 13.14 8.30 -28.43
CA ALA A 253 14.43 8.90 -28.74
C ALA A 253 14.82 8.75 -30.21
N VAL A 254 14.63 7.56 -30.80
CA VAL A 254 14.92 7.33 -32.23
C VAL A 254 14.02 8.19 -33.12
N GLN A 255 12.72 8.25 -32.84
CA GLN A 255 11.79 9.07 -33.63
C GLN A 255 12.09 10.57 -33.51
N ALA A 256 12.43 11.03 -32.30
CA ALA A 256 12.85 12.40 -32.02
C ALA A 256 14.09 12.78 -32.82
N MET A 257 15.12 11.91 -32.84
CA MET A 257 16.33 12.12 -33.63
C MET A 257 16.07 12.15 -35.14
N GLN A 258 15.24 11.23 -35.65
CA GLN A 258 14.94 11.14 -37.09
C GLN A 258 14.10 12.30 -37.60
N SER A 259 13.21 12.81 -36.75
CA SER A 259 12.25 13.86 -37.11
C SER A 259 12.65 15.25 -36.61
N ASN A 260 13.84 15.36 -35.98
CA ASN A 260 14.36 16.59 -35.38
C ASN A 260 13.37 17.26 -34.40
N PHE A 261 12.75 16.46 -33.54
CA PHE A 261 11.90 16.93 -32.44
C PHE A 261 12.63 16.82 -31.10
N ASP A 262 12.31 17.73 -30.19
CA ASP A 262 12.56 17.51 -28.77
C ASP A 262 11.59 16.44 -28.25
N LEU A 263 12.02 15.63 -27.26
CA LEU A 263 11.16 14.61 -26.66
C LEU A 263 9.84 15.18 -26.12
N GLN A 264 9.88 16.41 -25.58
CA GLN A 264 8.73 17.13 -25.05
C GLN A 264 7.71 17.55 -26.13
N THR A 265 8.13 17.61 -27.39
CA THR A 265 7.31 18.08 -28.53
C THR A 265 7.06 16.99 -29.57
N LEU A 266 7.58 15.78 -29.35
CA LEU A 266 7.40 14.64 -30.24
C LEU A 266 5.90 14.32 -30.39
N PRO A 267 5.36 14.28 -31.62
CA PRO A 267 3.97 13.89 -31.83
C PRO A 267 3.70 12.48 -31.32
N PHE A 268 2.72 12.33 -30.43
CA PHE A 268 2.44 11.04 -29.79
C PHE A 268 1.84 9.99 -30.75
N GLY A 269 1.10 10.40 -31.79
CA GLY A 269 0.48 9.49 -32.76
C GLY A 269 1.47 8.50 -33.40
N PRO A 270 2.51 8.98 -34.10
CA PRO A 270 3.56 8.12 -34.66
C PRO A 270 4.30 7.27 -33.63
N LEU A 271 4.48 7.77 -32.40
CA LEU A 271 5.06 6.98 -31.31
C LEU A 271 4.15 5.80 -30.96
N ARG A 272 2.86 6.07 -30.72
CA ARG A 272 1.84 5.07 -30.40
C ARG A 272 1.74 4.00 -31.49
N GLU A 273 1.73 4.41 -32.76
CA GLU A 273 1.68 3.48 -33.91
C GLU A 273 2.86 2.50 -33.91
N GLN A 274 4.08 3.00 -33.66
CA GLN A 274 5.26 2.15 -33.60
C GLN A 274 5.23 1.22 -32.38
N LEU A 275 4.85 1.71 -31.20
CA LEU A 275 4.75 0.87 -30.00
C LEU A 275 3.71 -0.25 -30.15
N LEU A 276 2.57 0.03 -30.80
CA LEU A 276 1.57 -1.01 -31.12
C LEU A 276 2.09 -2.02 -32.14
N LYS A 277 2.85 -1.58 -33.15
CA LYS A 277 3.50 -2.46 -34.11
C LYS A 277 4.49 -3.41 -33.42
N ASP A 278 5.14 -2.94 -32.36
CA ASP A 278 6.02 -3.75 -31.51
C ASP A 278 5.24 -4.58 -30.46
N SER A 279 3.92 -4.71 -30.64
CA SER A 279 3.00 -5.50 -29.79
C SER A 279 2.91 -5.04 -28.34
N GLN A 280 3.26 -3.79 -28.06
CA GLN A 280 3.12 -3.23 -26.73
C GLN A 280 1.63 -2.95 -26.42
N VAL A 281 1.21 -3.30 -25.20
CA VAL A 281 -0.13 -2.96 -24.72
C VAL A 281 -0.12 -1.52 -24.22
N LEU A 282 -0.97 -0.66 -24.80
CA LEU A 282 -1.05 0.76 -24.46
C LEU A 282 -2.43 1.17 -23.92
N ASP A 283 -3.45 0.35 -24.15
CA ASP A 283 -4.82 0.58 -23.71
C ASP A 283 -5.20 -0.38 -22.57
N LEU A 284 -6.13 0.05 -21.71
CA LEU A 284 -6.68 -0.84 -20.69
C LEU A 284 -7.46 -1.99 -21.36
N PRO A 285 -7.28 -3.25 -20.92
CA PRO A 285 -8.07 -4.36 -21.46
C PRO A 285 -9.56 -4.19 -21.13
N PRO A 286 -10.45 -4.70 -22.02
CA PRO A 286 -11.89 -4.58 -21.84
C PRO A 286 -12.35 -5.30 -20.56
N GLY A 287 -13.36 -4.75 -19.89
CA GLY A 287 -13.98 -5.39 -18.72
C GLY A 287 -13.24 -5.19 -17.40
N ILE A 288 -12.17 -4.38 -17.35
CA ILE A 288 -11.65 -3.91 -16.06
C ILE A 288 -12.73 -3.05 -15.40
N PRO A 289 -13.20 -3.41 -14.19
CA PRO A 289 -14.06 -2.52 -13.43
C PRO A 289 -13.28 -1.23 -13.19
N VAL A 290 -13.81 -0.10 -13.68
CA VAL A 290 -13.43 1.18 -13.11
C VAL A 290 -13.72 1.04 -11.63
N LYS A 291 -12.70 1.20 -10.76
CA LYS A 291 -12.97 1.31 -9.33
C LYS A 291 -13.76 2.61 -9.19
N GLU A 292 -15.08 2.51 -9.24
CA GLU A 292 -16.01 3.60 -8.97
C GLU A 292 -15.94 3.91 -7.48
N ALA A 293 -14.82 4.51 -7.08
CA ALA A 293 -14.73 5.31 -5.88
C ALA A 293 -15.64 6.51 -6.12
N ILE A 294 -16.85 6.46 -5.57
CA ILE A 294 -17.79 7.57 -5.72
C ILE A 294 -17.22 8.71 -4.90
N SER A 295 -16.92 9.82 -5.57
CA SER A 295 -16.40 10.98 -4.86
C SER A 295 -17.41 11.43 -3.82
N LYS A 296 -16.97 11.58 -2.56
CA LYS A 296 -17.80 12.17 -1.51
C LYS A 296 -18.42 13.51 -1.95
N LYS A 297 -17.71 14.29 -2.77
CA LYS A 297 -18.16 15.58 -3.32
C LYS A 297 -19.27 15.46 -4.36
N SER A 298 -19.40 14.32 -5.04
CA SER A 298 -20.47 14.09 -6.02
C SER A 298 -21.76 13.56 -5.39
N VAL A 299 -21.74 13.21 -4.10
CA VAL A 299 -22.92 12.73 -3.37
C VAL A 299 -23.65 13.94 -2.75
N PRO A 300 -24.94 14.14 -3.04
CA PRO A 300 -25.69 15.29 -2.51
C PRO A 300 -26.00 15.17 -1.01
N GLY A 301 -26.29 16.28 -0.36
CA GLY A 301 -26.64 16.32 1.07
C GLY A 301 -25.41 16.35 1.98
N ILE A 302 -25.61 16.05 3.27
CA ILE A 302 -24.50 15.88 4.22
C ILE A 302 -24.05 14.44 4.16
N VAL A 303 -22.76 14.24 3.94
CA VAL A 303 -22.14 12.93 3.73
C VAL A 303 -21.00 12.79 4.72
N LEU A 304 -20.98 11.72 5.51
CA LEU A 304 -19.87 11.40 6.43
C LEU A 304 -19.33 10.01 6.08
N ASP A 305 -18.03 9.97 5.83
CA ASP A 305 -17.25 8.77 5.52
C ASP A 305 -16.92 7.98 6.79
N ASP A 306 -16.42 6.75 6.69
CA ASP A 306 -16.04 5.95 7.86
C ASP A 306 -14.91 6.60 8.68
N ALA A 307 -14.05 7.39 8.03
CA ALA A 307 -12.99 8.15 8.70
C ALA A 307 -13.53 9.26 9.62
N GLU A 308 -14.81 9.64 9.49
CA GLU A 308 -15.49 10.64 10.33
C GLU A 308 -16.37 10.00 11.41
N ALA A 309 -16.32 8.67 11.55
CA ALA A 309 -17.08 7.92 12.54
C ALA A 309 -16.33 7.76 13.88
N THR A 310 -17.10 7.58 14.96
CA THR A 310 -16.58 7.02 16.21
C THR A 310 -16.61 5.50 16.14
N VAL A 311 -15.46 4.85 16.32
CA VAL A 311 -15.28 3.40 16.14
C VAL A 311 -15.01 2.72 17.49
N THR A 312 -15.72 1.62 17.75
CA THR A 312 -15.47 0.69 18.86
C THR A 312 -14.99 -0.65 18.30
N GLY A 313 -13.88 -1.16 18.85
CA GLY A 313 -13.24 -2.40 18.41
C GLY A 313 -12.38 -2.23 17.15
N ALA A 314 -11.66 -3.28 16.75
CA ALA A 314 -10.76 -3.23 15.60
C ALA A 314 -11.51 -3.47 14.28
N TRP A 315 -11.47 -2.48 13.37
CA TRP A 315 -12.02 -2.57 12.01
C TRP A 315 -10.90 -2.51 10.98
N ALA A 316 -10.93 -3.40 9.99
CA ALA A 316 -9.96 -3.45 8.91
C ALA A 316 -10.45 -2.68 7.68
N ARG A 317 -9.57 -1.92 7.02
CA ARG A 317 -9.91 -1.19 5.78
C ARG A 317 -9.77 -2.10 4.56
N SER A 318 -10.64 -1.92 3.57
CA SER A 318 -10.63 -2.70 2.33
C SER A 318 -11.26 -1.95 1.18
N SER A 319 -10.80 -2.24 -0.04
CA SER A 319 -11.38 -1.71 -1.30
C SER A 319 -11.57 -2.82 -2.34
N SER A 320 -11.68 -4.07 -1.87
CA SER A 320 -11.70 -5.27 -2.71
C SER A 320 -13.06 -5.51 -3.36
N ALA A 321 -14.15 -5.30 -2.63
CA ALA A 321 -15.48 -5.23 -3.20
C ALA A 321 -15.71 -3.83 -3.80
N GLY A 322 -16.22 -3.76 -5.03
CA GLY A 322 -16.49 -2.48 -5.70
C GLY A 322 -17.69 -1.74 -5.12
N LYS A 323 -17.85 -0.48 -5.54
CA LYS A 323 -18.93 0.46 -5.16
C LYS A 323 -18.92 0.83 -3.68
N TYR A 324 -18.19 1.89 -3.38
CA TYR A 324 -18.10 2.56 -2.09
C TYR A 324 -17.93 4.07 -2.34
N VAL A 325 -18.26 4.88 -1.34
CA VAL A 325 -17.97 6.30 -1.34
C VAL A 325 -16.57 6.52 -0.78
N GLY A 326 -15.83 7.52 -1.27
CA GLY A 326 -14.48 7.76 -0.78
C GLY A 326 -13.43 6.80 -1.35
N VAL A 327 -12.45 6.41 -0.53
CA VAL A 327 -11.23 5.70 -1.00
C VAL A 327 -11.25 4.20 -0.73
N ASP A 328 -12.02 3.77 0.26
CA ASP A 328 -12.18 2.39 0.74
C ASP A 328 -13.44 2.29 1.61
N TYR A 329 -13.60 1.17 2.33
CA TYR A 329 -14.60 0.97 3.37
C TYR A 329 -13.96 0.18 4.51
N VAL A 330 -14.64 0.07 5.66
CA VAL A 330 -14.18 -0.73 6.80
C VAL A 330 -15.02 -2.00 6.99
N HIS A 331 -14.41 -3.04 7.58
CA HIS A 331 -15.08 -4.27 7.97
C HIS A 331 -14.63 -4.85 9.31
N ASP A 332 -15.52 -5.57 9.97
CA ASP A 332 -15.30 -6.18 11.28
C ASP A 332 -14.37 -7.42 11.26
N SER A 333 -13.98 -7.86 10.06
CA SER A 333 -13.22 -9.07 9.78
C SER A 333 -13.91 -10.37 10.18
N ASP A 334 -15.23 -10.32 10.42
CA ASP A 334 -16.01 -11.44 10.93
C ASP A 334 -15.51 -11.97 12.30
N LEU A 335 -14.96 -11.09 13.13
CA LEU A 335 -14.40 -11.41 14.45
C LEU A 335 -15.10 -10.61 15.56
N GLU A 336 -14.99 -11.11 16.79
CA GLU A 336 -15.42 -10.42 18.03
C GLU A 336 -16.87 -9.91 17.94
N LYS A 337 -17.79 -10.83 17.60
CA LYS A 337 -19.22 -10.52 17.41
C LYS A 337 -19.84 -9.98 18.69
N GLY A 338 -20.46 -8.80 18.59
CA GLY A 338 -21.06 -8.10 19.73
C GLY A 338 -20.15 -7.09 20.40
N GLU A 339 -18.86 -7.06 20.04
CA GLU A 339 -17.87 -6.17 20.66
C GLU A 339 -17.52 -4.97 19.78
N LYS A 340 -18.02 -4.92 18.53
CA LYS A 340 -17.69 -3.86 17.58
C LYS A 340 -18.89 -3.04 17.16
N SER A 341 -18.65 -1.74 17.01
CA SER A 341 -19.60 -0.81 16.42
C SER A 341 -18.90 0.35 15.74
N ILE A 342 -19.60 0.99 14.82
CA ILE A 342 -19.19 2.23 14.17
C ILE A 342 -20.39 3.17 14.13
N THR A 343 -20.15 4.41 14.55
CA THR A 343 -21.21 5.37 14.83
C THR A 343 -20.93 6.73 14.20
N TRP A 344 -21.90 7.26 13.48
CA TRP A 344 -21.90 8.63 12.95
C TRP A 344 -22.96 9.48 13.64
N THR A 345 -22.65 10.75 13.87
CA THR A 345 -23.63 11.74 14.34
C THR A 345 -23.69 12.89 13.35
N ILE A 346 -24.88 13.15 12.82
CA ILE A 346 -25.14 14.20 11.84
C ILE A 346 -26.06 15.25 12.47
N LYS A 347 -25.71 16.53 12.31
CA LYS A 347 -26.55 17.66 12.72
C LYS A 347 -27.37 18.16 11.53
N ALA A 348 -28.69 18.25 11.67
CA ALA A 348 -29.55 18.79 10.63
C ALA A 348 -29.25 20.28 10.38
N PRO A 349 -29.02 20.70 9.12
CA PRO A 349 -28.66 22.08 8.78
C PRO A 349 -29.88 23.02 8.71
N SER A 350 -31.08 22.45 8.66
CA SER A 350 -32.34 23.17 8.51
C SER A 350 -33.49 22.34 9.07
N THR A 351 -34.65 22.97 9.27
CA THR A 351 -35.89 22.25 9.57
C THR A 351 -36.47 21.67 8.27
N GLY A 352 -36.87 20.40 8.28
CA GLY A 352 -37.49 19.76 7.11
C GLY A 352 -37.52 18.23 7.21
N GLN A 353 -37.97 17.59 6.13
CA GLN A 353 -37.94 16.15 5.97
C GLN A 353 -36.60 15.73 5.36
N PHE A 354 -35.87 14.83 6.01
CA PHE A 354 -34.60 14.30 5.53
C PHE A 354 -34.70 12.81 5.26
N ALA A 355 -34.14 12.35 4.14
CA ALA A 355 -33.86 10.94 3.92
C ALA A 355 -32.51 10.60 4.54
N LEU A 356 -32.48 9.57 5.38
CA LEU A 356 -31.25 9.03 5.97
C LEU A 356 -30.88 7.72 5.26
N ARG A 357 -29.62 7.58 4.88
CA ARG A 357 -29.12 6.44 4.13
C ARG A 357 -27.73 6.02 4.64
N MET A 358 -27.39 4.76 4.41
CA MET A 358 -26.04 4.22 4.58
C MET A 358 -25.55 3.58 3.29
N SER A 359 -24.25 3.56 3.04
CA SER A 359 -23.63 2.78 1.96
C SER A 359 -22.87 1.57 2.50
N TYR A 360 -22.74 0.55 1.66
CA TYR A 360 -21.89 -0.61 1.89
C TYR A 360 -21.62 -1.35 0.57
N SER A 361 -20.48 -2.01 0.46
CA SER A 361 -20.16 -2.87 -0.68
C SER A 361 -20.64 -4.31 -0.46
N ALA A 362 -21.55 -4.76 -1.33
CA ALA A 362 -22.15 -6.09 -1.22
C ALA A 362 -21.20 -7.22 -1.66
N ASN A 363 -21.25 -8.35 -0.96
CA ASN A 363 -20.48 -9.56 -1.29
C ASN A 363 -21.13 -10.83 -0.66
N PRO A 364 -21.02 -12.02 -1.28
CA PRO A 364 -21.55 -13.26 -0.70
C PRO A 364 -21.09 -13.61 0.73
N ASN A 365 -19.93 -13.11 1.16
CA ASN A 365 -19.40 -13.35 2.51
C ASN A 365 -19.88 -12.33 3.57
N ARG A 366 -20.75 -11.37 3.22
CA ARG A 366 -21.28 -10.39 4.19
C ARG A 366 -22.40 -10.97 5.05
N ALA A 367 -22.67 -10.35 6.18
CA ALA A 367 -23.80 -10.71 7.02
C ALA A 367 -25.14 -10.42 6.32
N THR A 368 -26.10 -11.30 6.52
CA THR A 368 -27.49 -11.12 6.08
C THR A 368 -28.32 -10.32 7.06
N ASN A 369 -27.80 -10.11 8.27
CA ASN A 369 -28.55 -9.60 9.41
C ASN A 369 -27.85 -8.48 10.20
N VAL A 370 -27.18 -7.54 9.51
CA VAL A 370 -26.46 -6.44 10.18
C VAL A 370 -27.43 -5.53 10.95
N PRO A 371 -27.32 -5.39 12.29
CA PRO A 371 -28.12 -4.47 13.05
C PRO A 371 -27.64 -3.02 12.84
N VAL A 372 -28.58 -2.17 12.44
CA VAL A 372 -28.37 -0.73 12.25
C VAL A 372 -29.37 0.03 13.08
N THR A 373 -28.89 0.77 14.09
CA THR A 373 -29.70 1.57 14.99
C THR A 373 -29.63 3.03 14.58
N VAL A 374 -30.79 3.65 14.42
CA VAL A 374 -30.92 5.10 14.22
C VAL A 374 -31.54 5.70 15.47
N THR A 375 -30.91 6.75 16.00
CA THR A 375 -31.38 7.49 17.18
C THR A 375 -31.60 8.95 16.81
N LEU A 376 -32.82 9.46 17.04
CA LEU A 376 -33.18 10.87 16.89
C LEU A 376 -33.93 11.32 18.14
N ASN A 377 -33.50 12.42 18.76
CA ASN A 377 -34.16 13.01 19.94
C ASN A 377 -34.40 12.00 21.09
N GLY A 378 -33.45 11.08 21.31
CA GLY A 378 -33.52 10.04 22.35
C GLY A 378 -34.42 8.84 22.00
N GLN A 379 -35.09 8.86 20.86
CA GLN A 379 -35.85 7.71 20.35
C GLN A 379 -34.97 6.90 19.40
N SER A 380 -34.91 5.59 19.63
CA SER A 380 -34.09 4.67 18.82
C SER A 380 -34.95 3.66 18.09
N SER A 381 -34.60 3.38 16.84
CA SER A 381 -35.15 2.28 16.04
C SER A 381 -34.02 1.46 15.44
N THR A 382 -34.10 0.14 15.52
CA THR A 382 -33.13 -0.77 14.92
C THR A 382 -33.76 -1.51 13.76
N GLN A 383 -33.06 -1.55 12.64
CA GLN A 383 -33.39 -2.38 11.49
C GLN A 383 -32.25 -3.34 11.16
N THR A 384 -32.60 -4.44 10.51
CA THR A 384 -31.67 -5.47 10.08
C THR A 384 -31.38 -5.32 8.59
N VAL A 385 -30.11 -5.22 8.20
CA VAL A 385 -29.68 -4.98 6.82
C VAL A 385 -28.92 -6.20 6.27
N ASN A 386 -29.37 -6.71 5.12
CA ASN A 386 -28.69 -7.79 4.41
C ASN A 386 -27.63 -7.22 3.47
N GLN A 387 -26.36 -7.35 3.86
CA GLN A 387 -25.23 -6.83 3.09
C GLN A 387 -24.70 -7.78 2.02
N LYS A 388 -25.30 -8.97 1.84
CA LYS A 388 -25.04 -9.79 0.66
C LYS A 388 -25.66 -9.22 -0.60
N LEU A 389 -26.73 -8.42 -0.44
CA LEU A 389 -27.47 -7.82 -1.53
C LEU A 389 -27.01 -6.39 -1.79
N PRO A 390 -26.80 -5.99 -3.06
CA PRO A 390 -26.49 -4.61 -3.41
C PRO A 390 -27.54 -3.64 -2.85
N PRO A 391 -27.12 -2.47 -2.32
CA PRO A 391 -28.03 -1.41 -1.93
C PRO A 391 -28.95 -0.98 -3.10
N LYS A 392 -30.20 -0.62 -2.81
CA LYS A 392 -31.22 -0.38 -3.85
C LYS A 392 -31.11 0.98 -4.54
N ILE A 393 -30.48 1.98 -3.91
CA ILE A 393 -30.36 3.34 -4.45
C ILE A 393 -29.02 3.43 -5.18
N ASP A 394 -29.07 3.51 -6.50
CA ASP A 394 -27.91 3.61 -7.41
C ASP A 394 -26.87 2.47 -7.28
N GLY A 395 -27.21 1.40 -6.55
CA GLY A 395 -26.29 0.32 -6.20
C GLY A 395 -25.33 0.66 -5.05
N VAL A 396 -25.55 1.77 -4.34
CA VAL A 396 -24.60 2.36 -3.38
C VAL A 396 -25.26 2.60 -2.03
N PHE A 397 -26.48 3.16 -2.00
CA PHE A 397 -27.15 3.56 -0.77
C PHE A 397 -28.33 2.65 -0.43
N HIS A 398 -28.43 2.34 0.87
CA HIS A 398 -29.54 1.68 1.51
C HIS A 398 -30.30 2.72 2.35
N SER A 399 -31.62 2.75 2.22
CA SER A 399 -32.46 3.68 2.99
C SER A 399 -32.61 3.21 4.44
N LEU A 400 -32.36 4.12 5.38
CA LEU A 400 -32.66 3.93 6.81
C LEU A 400 -33.99 4.59 7.21
N GLY A 401 -34.65 5.27 6.28
CA GLY A 401 -35.94 5.92 6.48
C GLY A 401 -35.93 7.43 6.20
N SER A 402 -37.08 8.05 6.44
CA SER A 402 -37.28 9.49 6.36
C SER A 402 -37.60 10.03 7.74
N PHE A 403 -36.96 11.14 8.11
CA PHE A 403 -37.02 11.72 9.44
C PHE A 403 -37.39 13.19 9.33
N GLU A 404 -38.38 13.63 10.10
CA GLU A 404 -38.67 15.06 10.26
C GLU A 404 -37.74 15.60 11.34
N MET A 405 -36.95 16.61 10.99
CA MET A 405 -35.91 17.15 11.88
C MET A 405 -36.02 18.67 11.93
N LYS A 406 -35.74 19.24 13.09
CA LYS A 406 -35.56 20.70 13.25
C LYS A 406 -34.11 21.07 13.01
N ASN A 407 -33.88 22.34 12.64
CA ASN A 407 -32.52 22.86 12.54
C ASN A 407 -31.77 22.63 13.86
N GLY A 408 -30.63 21.95 13.75
CA GLY A 408 -29.77 21.63 14.89
C GLY A 408 -30.07 20.33 15.61
N ASP A 409 -31.16 19.61 15.27
CA ASP A 409 -31.39 18.25 15.74
C ASP A 409 -30.22 17.35 15.34
N GLN A 410 -29.89 16.40 16.21
CA GLN A 410 -28.85 15.40 15.95
C GLN A 410 -29.47 14.04 15.71
N ILE A 411 -29.02 13.40 14.64
CA ILE A 411 -29.36 12.01 14.32
C ILE A 411 -28.08 11.17 14.36
N THR A 412 -28.16 10.05 15.07
CA THR A 412 -27.04 9.12 15.23
C THR A 412 -27.36 7.81 14.53
N ILE A 413 -26.37 7.27 13.82
CA ILE A 413 -26.45 6.00 13.10
C ILE A 413 -25.36 5.11 13.67
N THR A 414 -25.73 3.96 14.21
CA THR A 414 -24.81 2.97 14.76
C THR A 414 -24.97 1.65 14.03
N ILE A 415 -23.91 1.18 13.41
CA ILE A 415 -23.80 -0.18 12.86
C ILE A 415 -23.08 -1.04 13.89
N SER A 416 -23.65 -2.18 14.26
CA SER A 416 -23.04 -3.13 15.19
C SER A 416 -22.80 -4.49 14.52
N ASN A 417 -21.83 -5.26 15.01
CA ASN A 417 -21.64 -6.64 14.60
C ASN A 417 -22.32 -7.68 15.52
N ALA A 418 -23.14 -7.23 16.48
CA ALA A 418 -23.84 -8.10 17.42
C ALA A 418 -24.77 -9.11 16.71
N GLY A 419 -24.56 -10.40 16.97
CA GLY A 419 -25.39 -11.48 16.43
C GLY A 419 -25.33 -11.65 14.90
N THR A 420 -24.34 -11.07 14.23
CA THR A 420 -24.21 -11.13 12.77
C THR A 420 -23.64 -12.46 12.27
N ASP A 421 -24.12 -12.92 11.12
CA ASP A 421 -23.80 -14.22 10.50
C ASP A 421 -22.70 -14.17 9.42
N GLY A 422 -21.93 -13.09 9.37
CA GLY A 422 -20.82 -12.88 8.43
C GLY A 422 -20.18 -11.50 8.57
N HIS A 423 -19.36 -11.10 7.60
CA HIS A 423 -18.67 -9.81 7.64
C HIS A 423 -19.65 -8.63 7.66
N VAL A 424 -19.41 -7.68 8.56
CA VAL A 424 -20.13 -6.41 8.63
C VAL A 424 -19.31 -5.32 7.97
N ILE A 425 -19.92 -4.60 7.04
CA ILE A 425 -19.32 -3.50 6.28
C ILE A 425 -19.92 -2.18 6.69
N ALA A 426 -19.06 -1.17 6.76
CA ALA A 426 -19.40 0.21 6.98
C ALA A 426 -18.58 1.07 6.02
N ASP A 427 -19.25 2.02 5.37
CA ASP A 427 -18.64 2.95 4.43
C ASP A 427 -19.11 4.36 4.81
N THR A 428 -20.24 4.82 4.28
CA THR A 428 -20.65 6.22 4.40
C THR A 428 -22.10 6.34 4.84
N VAL A 429 -22.45 7.42 5.56
CA VAL A 429 -23.84 7.82 5.83
C VAL A 429 -24.19 9.10 5.09
N GLN A 430 -25.44 9.20 4.62
CA GLN A 430 -25.95 10.35 3.88
C GLN A 430 -27.25 10.86 4.53
N LEU A 431 -27.29 12.16 4.84
CA LEU A 431 -28.50 12.89 5.22
C LEU A 431 -28.87 13.87 4.10
N LEU A 432 -29.99 13.60 3.43
CA LEU A 432 -30.42 14.35 2.24
C LEU A 432 -31.77 15.03 2.48
N LEU A 433 -31.78 16.37 2.45
CA LEU A 433 -33.01 17.15 2.51
C LEU A 433 -33.93 16.77 1.34
N GLN A 434 -35.19 16.44 1.65
CA GLN A 434 -36.20 16.14 0.64
C GLN A 434 -36.90 17.43 0.17
N PRO A 435 -37.36 17.47 -1.08
CA PRO A 435 -38.09 18.62 -1.64
C PRO A 435 -39.36 18.99 -0.87
#